data_AF-A0A232LVF4-F1
#
_entry.id   AF-A0A232LVF4-F1
#
_cell.length_a   1.000
_cell.length_b   1.000
_cell.length_c   1.000
_cell.angle_alpha   90.00
_cell.angle_beta   90.00
_cell.angle_gamma   90.00
#
_symmetry.space_group_name_H-M   'P 1'
#
loop_
_entity.id
_entity.type
_entity.pdbx_description
1 polymer ?
#
loop_
_entity_poly.entity_id
_entity_poly.type
_entity_poly.pdbx_seq_one_letter_code
_entity_poly.pdbx_strand_id
1 'polypeptide(L)'
;SDWDKLLTRIELLPKLGQEPGQWYRLLKPVLTRFVRTFDSPESSEIKDFWQNIAHYHSGGSGPTYLSGWITAFCFWDWKGGCLFRPRCGAHLTVLDGVQYHRVDTNDVPPGSVSVPVKLNDNGKEYDTIMVAGSVGIKATSSRGIFTALDTVQPESGWWMYEKKKE
;
A
#
# COMPACT_ATOMS: atom_id res chain seq x y z
N SER A 1 0.11 -20.65 -0.64
CA SER A 1 0.41 -19.52 0.27
C SER A 1 -0.68 -18.46 0.17
N ASP A 2 -0.76 -17.51 1.11
CA ASP A 2 -1.69 -16.38 1.00
C ASP A 2 -1.35 -15.46 -0.19
N TRP A 3 -0.07 -15.39 -0.56
CA TRP A 3 0.40 -14.67 -1.74
C TRP A 3 -0.13 -15.25 -3.06
N ASP A 4 -0.26 -16.57 -3.18
CA ASP A 4 -0.88 -17.22 -4.36
C ASP A 4 -2.35 -16.84 -4.51
N LYS A 5 -3.07 -16.77 -3.37
CA LYS A 5 -4.48 -16.38 -3.35
C LYS A 5 -4.62 -14.92 -3.79
N LEU A 6 -3.74 -14.03 -3.32
CA LEU A 6 -3.73 -12.62 -3.75
C LEU A 6 -3.43 -12.51 -5.25
N LEU A 7 -2.42 -13.22 -5.76
CA LEU A 7 -2.07 -13.24 -7.18
C LEU A 7 -3.26 -13.71 -8.05
N THR A 8 -4.02 -14.71 -7.57
CA THR A 8 -5.24 -15.17 -8.25
C THR A 8 -6.35 -14.12 -8.22
N ARG A 9 -6.51 -13.40 -7.10
CA ARG A 9 -7.59 -12.41 -6.93
C ARG A 9 -7.38 -11.18 -7.81
N ILE A 10 -6.14 -10.73 -8.04
CA ILE A 10 -5.90 -9.54 -8.84
C ILE A 10 -6.32 -9.71 -10.31
N GLU A 11 -6.47 -10.95 -10.81
CA GLU A 11 -7.00 -11.24 -12.15
C GLU A 11 -8.45 -10.75 -12.35
N LEU A 12 -9.16 -10.40 -11.28
CA LEU A 12 -10.49 -9.78 -11.36
C LEU A 12 -10.43 -8.26 -11.61
N LEU A 13 -9.33 -7.59 -11.26
CA LEU A 13 -9.23 -6.13 -11.32
C LEU A 13 -9.50 -5.56 -12.72
N PRO A 14 -8.98 -6.13 -13.83
CA PRO A 14 -9.27 -5.61 -15.17
C PRO A 14 -10.76 -5.58 -15.54
N LYS A 15 -11.60 -6.38 -14.87
CA LYS A 15 -13.07 -6.39 -15.08
C LYS A 15 -13.77 -5.18 -14.47
N LEU A 16 -13.11 -4.44 -13.58
CA LEU A 16 -13.67 -3.30 -12.86
C LEU A 16 -13.46 -1.96 -13.59
N GLY A 17 -12.76 -1.96 -14.74
CA GLY A 17 -12.56 -0.79 -15.57
C GLY A 17 -11.10 -0.56 -15.97
N GLN A 18 -10.87 0.54 -16.68
CA GLN A 18 -9.55 0.87 -17.25
C GLN A 18 -8.49 1.10 -16.17
N GLU A 19 -8.80 1.88 -15.13
CA GLU A 19 -7.86 2.18 -14.05
C GLU A 19 -7.48 0.93 -13.22
N PRO A 20 -8.43 0.12 -12.71
CA PRO A 20 -8.11 -1.17 -12.10
C PRO A 20 -7.32 -2.12 -13.01
N GLY A 21 -7.59 -2.11 -14.32
CA GLY A 21 -6.81 -2.87 -15.30
C GLY A 21 -5.37 -2.38 -15.44
N GLN A 22 -5.13 -1.06 -15.34
CA GLN A 22 -3.79 -0.50 -15.32
C GLN A 22 -3.07 -0.83 -14.00
N TRP A 23 -3.77 -0.74 -12.86
CA TRP A 23 -3.24 -1.11 -11.57
C TRP A 23 -2.83 -2.59 -11.50
N TYR A 24 -3.65 -3.50 -12.06
CA TYR A 24 -3.32 -4.91 -12.20
C TYR A 24 -1.98 -5.15 -12.90
N ARG A 25 -1.68 -4.42 -13.98
CA ARG A 25 -0.41 -4.55 -14.71
C ARG A 25 0.78 -4.20 -13.84
N LEU A 26 0.63 -3.27 -12.90
CA LEU A 26 1.66 -2.90 -11.93
C LEU A 26 1.77 -3.94 -10.80
N LEU A 27 0.65 -4.48 -10.32
CA LEU A 27 0.65 -5.45 -9.21
C LEU A 27 1.16 -6.84 -9.61
N LYS A 28 0.85 -7.29 -10.83
CA LYS A 28 1.12 -8.67 -11.25
C LYS A 28 2.60 -9.06 -11.15
N PRO A 29 3.57 -8.26 -11.63
CA PRO A 29 4.99 -8.56 -11.45
C PRO A 29 5.39 -8.64 -9.98
N VAL A 30 4.96 -7.67 -9.16
CA VAL A 30 5.29 -7.62 -7.72
C VAL A 30 4.79 -8.87 -6.99
N LEU A 31 3.51 -9.22 -7.14
CA LEU A 31 2.94 -10.38 -6.46
C LEU A 31 3.54 -11.70 -6.97
N THR A 32 3.90 -11.78 -8.25
CA THR A 32 4.61 -12.94 -8.81
C THR A 32 5.99 -13.10 -8.14
N ARG A 33 6.71 -12.00 -7.93
CA ARG A 33 8.01 -11.99 -7.22
C ARG A 33 7.87 -12.33 -5.74
N PHE A 34 6.79 -11.93 -5.09
CA PHE A 34 6.48 -12.36 -3.72
C PHE A 34 6.33 -13.88 -3.62
N VAL A 35 5.57 -14.49 -4.52
CA VAL A 35 5.44 -15.96 -4.57
C VAL A 35 6.81 -16.62 -4.80
N ARG A 36 7.54 -16.17 -5.84
CA ARG A 36 8.87 -16.71 -6.18
C ARG A 36 9.92 -16.55 -5.07
N THR A 37 9.75 -15.59 -4.17
CA THR A 37 10.67 -15.40 -3.04
C THR A 37 10.72 -16.63 -2.14
N PHE A 38 9.62 -17.38 -2.02
CA PHE A 38 9.59 -18.60 -1.23
C PHE A 38 10.27 -19.78 -1.93
N ASP A 39 10.25 -19.80 -3.26
CA ASP A 39 10.82 -20.90 -4.06
C ASP A 39 12.33 -20.72 -4.30
N SER A 40 12.81 -19.47 -4.42
CA SER A 40 14.19 -19.17 -4.80
C SER A 40 14.73 -17.90 -4.13
N PRO A 41 14.74 -17.84 -2.78
CA PRO A 41 15.12 -16.63 -2.03
C PRO A 41 16.57 -16.18 -2.29
N GLU A 42 17.46 -17.13 -2.57
CA GLU A 42 18.89 -16.86 -2.73
C GLU A 42 19.29 -16.41 -4.14
N SER A 43 18.36 -16.46 -5.10
CA SER A 43 18.62 -16.06 -6.47
C SER A 43 18.96 -14.57 -6.57
N SER A 44 19.90 -14.22 -7.46
CA SER A 44 20.28 -12.83 -7.71
C SER A 44 19.09 -11.98 -8.15
N GLU A 45 18.17 -12.57 -8.93
CA GLU A 45 16.97 -11.92 -9.43
C GLU A 45 16.00 -11.52 -8.30
N ILE A 46 15.76 -12.41 -7.32
CA ILE A 46 14.90 -12.09 -6.17
C ILE A 46 15.57 -11.09 -5.23
N LYS A 47 16.89 -11.21 -5.05
CA LYS A 47 17.67 -10.22 -4.28
C LYS A 47 17.63 -8.83 -4.91
N ASP A 48 17.73 -8.73 -6.23
CA ASP A 48 17.61 -7.46 -6.95
C ASP A 48 16.19 -6.89 -6.85
N PHE A 49 15.16 -7.73 -6.98
CA PHE A 49 13.77 -7.33 -6.75
C PHE A 49 13.57 -6.67 -5.37
N TRP A 50 14.06 -7.30 -4.29
CA TRP A 50 13.96 -6.74 -2.94
C TRP A 50 14.90 -5.56 -2.68
N GLN A 51 15.93 -5.34 -3.48
CA GLN A 51 16.76 -4.13 -3.38
C GLN A 51 16.13 -2.92 -4.09
N ASN A 52 15.10 -3.15 -4.92
CA ASN A 52 14.43 -2.11 -5.71
C ASN A 52 13.02 -1.75 -5.22
N ILE A 53 12.73 -1.96 -3.93
CA ILE A 53 11.42 -1.65 -3.33
C ILE A 53 11.06 -0.18 -3.50
N ALA A 54 11.94 0.69 -3.01
CA ALA A 54 11.68 2.09 -2.80
C ALA A 54 12.95 2.91 -3.06
N HIS A 55 12.82 3.97 -3.84
CA HIS A 55 13.90 4.94 -4.10
C HIS A 55 13.39 6.34 -3.80
N TYR A 56 14.03 7.01 -2.84
CA TYR A 56 13.71 8.38 -2.46
C TYR A 56 14.58 9.37 -3.24
N HIS A 57 13.95 10.40 -3.81
CA HIS A 57 14.62 11.47 -4.54
C HIS A 57 14.21 12.83 -3.99
N SER A 58 15.19 13.69 -3.68
CA SER A 58 14.99 15.09 -3.30
C SER A 58 15.88 15.99 -4.14
N GLY A 59 15.29 17.09 -4.67
CA GLY A 59 16.00 18.12 -5.43
C GLY A 59 16.44 19.32 -4.60
N GLY A 60 16.39 19.24 -3.27
CA GLY A 60 16.72 20.35 -2.36
C GLY A 60 15.54 21.28 -2.07
N SER A 61 15.14 22.11 -3.03
CA SER A 61 14.09 23.14 -2.85
C SER A 61 12.74 22.80 -3.50
N GLY A 62 12.59 21.57 -4.00
CA GLY A 62 11.40 21.11 -4.72
C GLY A 62 10.74 19.90 -4.06
N PRO A 63 9.62 19.41 -4.62
CA PRO A 63 8.93 18.23 -4.14
C PRO A 63 9.88 17.04 -4.03
N THR A 64 9.59 16.19 -3.06
CA THR A 64 10.31 14.95 -2.82
C THR A 64 9.50 13.81 -3.40
N TYR A 65 10.17 12.87 -4.06
CA TYR A 65 9.52 11.82 -4.82
C TYR A 65 9.92 10.43 -4.30
N LEU A 66 8.94 9.55 -4.26
CA LEU A 66 9.11 8.12 -4.07
C LEU A 66 9.01 7.41 -5.43
N SER A 67 9.93 6.49 -5.69
CA SER A 67 9.89 5.54 -6.81
C SER A 67 10.22 4.14 -6.30
N GLY A 68 10.48 3.17 -7.19
CA GLY A 68 10.51 1.75 -6.86
C GLY A 68 9.18 1.07 -7.16
N TRP A 69 9.14 -0.26 -7.11
CA TRP A 69 7.90 -0.99 -7.39
C TRP A 69 6.83 -0.77 -6.32
N ILE A 70 7.21 -0.27 -5.13
CA ILE A 70 6.28 0.05 -4.05
C ILE A 70 5.23 1.09 -4.46
N THR A 71 5.51 1.93 -5.46
CA THR A 71 4.55 2.94 -5.92
C THR A 71 3.32 2.32 -6.58
N ALA A 72 3.34 1.04 -6.95
CA ALA A 72 2.14 0.31 -7.38
C ALA A 72 1.05 0.30 -6.30
N PHE A 73 1.39 0.40 -5.01
CA PHE A 73 0.44 0.49 -3.91
C PHE A 73 -0.08 1.93 -3.67
N CYS A 74 0.50 2.91 -4.38
CA CYS A 74 0.11 4.32 -4.38
C CYS A 74 -0.48 4.69 -5.75
N PHE A 75 -1.46 3.91 -6.22
CA PHE A 75 -2.07 4.11 -7.54
C PHE A 75 -3.14 5.21 -7.54
N TRP A 76 -3.89 5.35 -6.44
CA TRP A 76 -4.84 6.44 -6.22
C TRP A 76 -4.40 7.30 -5.04
N ASP A 77 -4.74 8.58 -5.09
CA ASP A 77 -4.68 9.49 -3.94
C ASP A 77 -5.83 9.22 -2.96
N TRP A 78 -5.83 9.92 -1.82
CA TRP A 78 -6.84 9.75 -0.78
C TRP A 78 -8.26 10.17 -1.20
N LYS A 79 -8.41 10.90 -2.31
CA LYS A 79 -9.68 11.31 -2.91
C LYS A 79 -10.13 10.37 -4.02
N GLY A 80 -9.34 9.34 -4.35
CA GLY A 80 -9.60 8.42 -5.45
C GLY A 80 -9.11 8.91 -6.81
N GLY A 81 -8.29 9.96 -6.86
CA GLY A 81 -7.65 10.44 -8.09
C GLY A 81 -6.46 9.56 -8.49
N CYS A 82 -6.35 9.19 -9.76
CA CYS A 82 -5.25 8.36 -10.26
C CYS A 82 -3.89 9.09 -10.22
N LEU A 83 -2.92 8.49 -9.54
CA LEU A 83 -1.53 8.98 -9.41
C LEU A 83 -0.60 8.42 -10.49
N PHE A 84 -1.03 7.40 -11.25
CA PHE A 84 -0.20 6.80 -12.29
C PHE A 84 0.02 7.76 -13.47
N ARG A 85 1.26 8.20 -13.66
CA ARG A 85 1.67 9.09 -14.76
C ARG A 85 2.81 8.46 -15.57
N PRO A 86 2.53 7.92 -16.78
CA PRO A 86 3.48 7.07 -17.51
C PRO A 86 4.70 7.78 -18.12
N ARG A 87 4.90 9.10 -17.98
CA ARG A 87 5.86 9.86 -18.82
C ARG A 87 6.70 10.95 -18.14
N CYS A 88 6.88 10.97 -16.84
CA CYS A 88 7.65 12.03 -16.20
C CYS A 88 8.86 11.50 -15.43
N GLY A 89 10.04 11.61 -16.03
CA GLY A 89 11.33 11.61 -15.32
C GLY A 89 12.37 10.59 -15.80
N ALA A 90 13.65 10.96 -15.64
CA ALA A 90 14.77 10.02 -15.71
C ALA A 90 14.79 9.12 -14.47
N HIS A 91 15.22 7.86 -14.60
CA HIS A 91 15.33 6.84 -13.53
C HIS A 91 14.00 6.34 -12.96
N LEU A 92 13.15 5.75 -13.82
CA LEU A 92 11.98 5.00 -13.36
C LEU A 92 12.33 3.52 -13.20
N THR A 93 11.82 2.90 -12.14
CA THR A 93 12.00 1.47 -11.88
C THR A 93 11.21 0.67 -12.89
N VAL A 94 11.86 -0.33 -13.50
CA VAL A 94 11.23 -1.30 -14.40
C VAL A 94 11.37 -2.67 -13.77
N LEU A 95 10.25 -3.38 -13.61
CA LEU A 95 10.21 -4.76 -13.14
C LEU A 95 9.44 -5.60 -14.16
N ASP A 96 10.07 -6.63 -14.70
CA ASP A 96 9.49 -7.54 -15.70
C ASP A 96 8.89 -6.81 -16.92
N GLY A 97 9.58 -5.76 -17.39
CA GLY A 97 9.14 -4.93 -18.52
C GLY A 97 8.04 -3.91 -18.18
N VAL A 98 7.57 -3.86 -16.93
CA VAL A 98 6.57 -2.90 -16.45
C VAL A 98 7.27 -1.72 -15.79
N GLN A 99 6.99 -0.51 -16.26
CA GLN A 99 7.52 0.73 -15.71
C GLN A 99 6.61 1.28 -14.61
N TYR A 100 7.21 1.61 -13.46
CA TYR A 100 6.50 2.14 -12.29
C TYR A 100 6.61 3.66 -12.25
N HIS A 101 5.55 4.32 -11.79
CA HIS A 101 5.49 5.78 -11.69
C HIS A 101 6.23 6.29 -10.45
N ARG A 102 6.50 7.59 -10.45
CA ARG A 102 6.89 8.36 -9.26
C ARG A 102 5.66 8.92 -8.58
N VAL A 103 5.73 9.00 -7.26
CA VAL A 103 4.69 9.58 -6.40
C VAL A 103 5.34 10.72 -5.62
N ASP A 104 4.74 11.90 -5.63
CA ASP A 104 5.13 12.95 -4.69
C ASP A 104 4.90 12.42 -3.28
N THR A 105 5.86 12.56 -2.38
CA THR A 105 5.73 12.03 -1.01
C THR A 105 4.52 12.60 -0.26
N ASN A 106 4.02 13.78 -0.65
CA ASN A 106 2.80 14.35 -0.08
C ASN A 106 1.51 13.70 -0.61
N ASP A 107 1.59 12.99 -1.73
CA ASP A 107 0.48 12.29 -2.37
C ASP A 107 0.39 10.80 -1.96
N VAL A 108 1.31 10.31 -1.11
CA VAL A 108 1.25 8.94 -0.58
C VAL A 108 -0.07 8.77 0.17
N PRO A 109 -0.95 7.84 -0.25
CA PRO A 109 -2.26 7.70 0.37
C PRO A 109 -2.14 7.21 1.82
N PRO A 110 -3.05 7.64 2.70
CA PRO A 110 -3.07 7.17 4.08
C PRO A 110 -3.36 5.66 4.12
N GLY A 111 -2.76 4.97 5.09
CA GLY A 111 -3.04 3.55 5.36
C GLY A 111 -4.38 3.29 6.05
N SER A 112 -5.29 4.27 6.07
CA SER A 112 -6.60 4.21 6.71
C SER A 112 -7.66 4.92 5.89
N VAL A 113 -8.92 4.52 6.10
CA VAL A 113 -10.10 5.10 5.45
C VAL A 113 -11.14 5.43 6.49
N SER A 114 -11.93 6.48 6.22
CA SER A 114 -13.09 6.85 7.02
C SER A 114 -14.36 6.84 6.17
N VAL A 115 -15.46 6.34 6.75
CA VAL A 115 -16.76 6.27 6.08
C VAL A 115 -17.88 6.70 7.03
N PRO A 116 -18.88 7.46 6.53
CA PRO A 116 -20.07 7.75 7.31
C PRO A 116 -20.90 6.47 7.51
N VAL A 117 -21.30 6.21 8.75
CA VAL A 117 -22.12 5.05 9.11
C VAL A 117 -23.31 5.55 9.93
N LYS A 118 -24.50 5.02 9.64
CA LYS A 118 -25.69 5.24 10.47
C LYS A 118 -25.79 4.11 11.48
N LEU A 119 -25.56 4.42 12.76
CA LEU A 119 -25.66 3.44 13.84
C LEU A 119 -27.08 3.46 14.41
N ASN A 120 -27.77 2.33 14.39
CA ASN A 120 -29.05 2.15 15.08
C ASN A 120 -28.84 1.25 16.30
N ASP A 121 -28.92 1.84 17.49
CA ASP A 121 -28.86 1.14 18.76
C ASP A 121 -30.26 1.09 19.36
N ASN A 122 -30.93 -0.06 19.22
CA ASN A 122 -32.25 -0.33 19.78
C ASN A 122 -33.32 0.74 19.44
N GLY A 123 -33.30 1.24 18.19
CA GLY A 123 -34.24 2.24 17.69
C GLY A 123 -33.74 3.69 17.81
N LYS A 124 -32.63 3.94 18.50
CA LYS A 124 -31.98 5.26 18.53
C LYS A 124 -30.89 5.32 17.46
N GLU A 125 -31.05 6.27 16.55
CA GLU A 125 -30.09 6.47 15.45
C GLU A 125 -29.02 7.51 15.81
N TYR A 126 -27.78 7.25 15.41
CA TYR A 126 -26.62 8.12 15.56
C TYR A 126 -25.91 8.28 14.21
N ASP A 127 -25.53 9.53 13.91
CA ASP A 127 -24.67 9.85 12.78
C ASP A 127 -23.21 9.69 13.21
N THR A 128 -22.58 8.61 12.75
CA THR A 128 -21.20 8.29 13.14
C THR A 128 -20.25 8.28 11.94
N ILE A 129 -18.97 8.35 12.24
CA ILE A 129 -17.90 8.02 11.32
C ILE A 129 -17.21 6.77 11.84
N MET A 130 -17.05 5.77 10.97
CA MET A 130 -16.14 4.65 11.19
C MET A 130 -14.80 4.96 10.53
N VAL A 131 -13.70 4.69 11.23
CA VAL A 131 -12.34 4.73 10.71
C VAL A 131 -11.73 3.35 10.84
N ALA A 132 -11.06 2.87 9.78
CA ALA A 132 -10.38 1.59 9.79
C ALA A 132 -9.07 1.65 8.98
N GLY A 133 -8.06 0.90 9.41
CA GLY A 133 -6.80 0.76 8.68
C GLY A 133 -5.60 0.57 9.60
N SER A 134 -4.42 0.97 9.14
CA SER A 134 -3.20 1.03 9.94
C SER A 134 -3.32 2.13 10.99
N VAL A 135 -3.34 1.76 12.26
CA VAL A 135 -3.56 2.68 13.39
C VAL A 135 -2.35 2.84 14.30
N GLY A 136 -1.32 2.02 14.11
CA GLY A 136 -0.10 2.10 14.90
C GLY A 136 0.92 1.04 14.51
N ILE A 137 1.98 0.97 15.30
CA ILE A 137 3.03 -0.03 15.20
C ILE A 137 3.18 -0.67 16.58
N LYS A 138 3.19 -1.99 16.63
CA LYS A 138 3.52 -2.72 17.85
C LYS A 138 4.95 -3.20 17.76
N ALA A 139 5.74 -2.79 18.75
CA ALA A 139 7.09 -3.28 18.95
C ALA A 139 7.03 -4.39 20.02
N THR A 140 7.62 -5.54 19.72
CA THR A 140 7.71 -6.70 20.63
C THR A 140 9.14 -7.19 20.69
N SER A 141 9.44 -8.00 21.69
CA SER A 141 10.70 -8.72 21.76
C SER A 141 10.49 -10.18 21.43
N SER A 142 11.29 -10.70 20.51
CA SER A 142 11.29 -12.12 20.12
C SER A 142 11.72 -13.06 21.26
N ARG A 143 12.34 -12.52 22.32
CA ARG A 143 12.98 -13.27 23.41
C ARG A 143 12.32 -13.13 24.79
N GLY A 144 11.21 -12.38 24.93
CA GLY A 144 10.45 -12.27 26.18
C GLY A 144 10.23 -10.84 26.71
N ILE A 145 9.64 -10.72 27.90
CA ILE A 145 9.05 -9.46 28.42
C ILE A 145 10.10 -8.42 28.85
N PHE A 146 11.34 -8.83 29.16
CA PHE A 146 12.39 -7.94 29.68
C PHE A 146 13.58 -7.75 28.73
N THR A 147 13.42 -8.12 27.46
CA THR A 147 14.46 -7.98 26.44
C THR A 147 14.16 -6.80 25.52
N ALA A 148 15.21 -6.29 24.86
CA ALA A 148 15.06 -5.20 23.89
C ALA A 148 14.04 -5.57 22.80
N LEU A 149 13.27 -4.57 22.37
CA LEU A 149 12.31 -4.72 21.28
C LEU A 149 13.09 -4.84 19.97
N ASP A 150 12.94 -5.97 19.30
CA ASP A 150 13.66 -6.33 18.07
C ASP A 150 12.72 -6.66 16.90
N THR A 151 11.41 -6.64 17.17
CA THR A 151 10.38 -7.02 16.22
C THR A 151 9.34 -5.91 16.15
N VAL A 152 9.03 -5.46 14.94
CA VAL A 152 7.96 -4.48 14.68
C VAL A 152 6.90 -5.09 13.78
N GLN A 153 5.64 -4.80 14.07
CA GLN A 153 4.51 -5.17 13.21
C GLN A 153 3.53 -4.00 13.08
N PRO A 154 2.92 -3.81 11.89
CA PRO A 154 1.83 -2.86 11.75
C PRO A 154 0.61 -3.34 12.54
N GLU A 155 -0.04 -2.42 13.24
CA GLU A 155 -1.29 -2.68 13.94
C GLU A 155 -2.46 -2.14 13.13
N SER A 156 -3.38 -3.05 12.75
CA SER A 156 -4.63 -2.70 12.09
C SER A 156 -5.74 -2.61 13.12
N GLY A 157 -6.55 -1.56 13.05
CA GLY A 157 -7.63 -1.32 14.00
C GLY A 157 -8.77 -0.54 13.38
N TRP A 158 -9.85 -0.40 14.15
CA TRP A 158 -11.00 0.41 13.78
C TRP A 158 -11.66 1.01 15.01
N TRP A 159 -12.31 2.15 14.81
CA TRP A 159 -13.12 2.83 15.81
C TRP A 159 -14.27 3.58 15.16
N MET A 160 -15.30 3.86 15.95
CA MET A 160 -16.46 4.65 15.53
C MET A 160 -16.65 5.80 16.51
N TYR A 161 -16.94 6.99 16.00
CA TYR A 161 -17.25 8.16 16.82
C TYR A 161 -18.46 8.91 16.27
N GLU A 162 -19.25 9.51 17.16
CA GLU A 162 -20.39 10.36 16.79
C GLU A 162 -19.89 11.68 16.21
N LYS A 163 -20.51 12.15 15.12
CA LYS A 163 -20.20 13.46 14.57
C LYS A 163 -20.66 14.54 15.55
N LYS A 164 -19.81 15.54 15.77
CA LYS A 164 -20.24 16.73 16.49
C LYS A 164 -21.36 17.40 15.67
N LYS A 165 -22.52 17.62 16.29
CA LYS A 165 -23.59 18.42 15.70
C LYS A 165 -23.12 19.88 15.66
N GLU A 166 -23.15 20.49 14.48
CA GLU A 166 -22.94 21.94 14.31
C GLU A 166 -24.05 22.74 14.99
#